data_AF-A0A0S8AXC6-F1
#
_entry.id   AF-A0A0S8AXC6-F1
#
_cell.length_a   1.000
_cell.length_b   1.000
_cell.length_c   1.000
_cell.angle_alpha   90.00
_cell.angle_beta   90.00
_cell.angle_gamma   90.00
#
_symmetry.space_group_name_H-M   'P 1'
#
loop_
_entity.id
_entity.type
_entity.pdbx_description
1 polymer ?
#
loop_
_entity_poly.entity_id
_entity_poly.type
_entity_poly.pdbx_seq_one_letter_code
_entity_poly.pdbx_strand_id
1 'polypeptide(L)'
;MGAQTYEPTWESLDARPIPAWFQDAKFGIFIHWGVYSVPSWIRVREGRYASYAEWYYARVMGELKGDEDFHARTYGADFEYRDFAPMFTADLFDPDFWAELFAEAGARYVVLTSKHHDGFCLWPTRSPFKQNWNSMDVGPKRDLVGELTEAVRRRGLRMGLYYSLIEWETNRTARTPSGRFIPQAAMDKYGIPLDRYVDEHVLPQLKELVTLYQPAVIFADGGEWDEGESFWHTREFLAWLYNNAPNKDEVVVNDRWAKGMPGRHGDYYSSEYQDVEGIGAGHP
;
A
#
# COMPACT_ATOMS: atom_id res chain seq x y z
N MET A 1 2.38 19.45 -30.32
CA MET A 1 1.55 19.87 -29.17
C MET A 1 2.50 19.97 -27.99
N GLY A 2 2.54 21.11 -27.28
CA GLY A 2 3.38 21.22 -26.08
C GLY A 2 2.90 20.24 -25.02
N ALA A 3 3.82 19.62 -24.28
CA ALA A 3 3.44 18.75 -23.16
C ALA A 3 2.60 19.57 -22.17
N GLN A 4 1.41 19.08 -21.83
CA GLN A 4 0.57 19.69 -20.80
C GLN A 4 1.30 19.60 -19.46
N THR A 5 1.54 20.75 -18.82
CA THR A 5 2.08 20.81 -17.46
C THR A 5 0.92 20.82 -16.47
N TYR A 6 1.01 19.98 -15.44
CA TYR A 6 0.02 19.89 -14.37
C TYR A 6 0.46 20.71 -13.15
N GLU A 7 -0.36 21.66 -12.72
CA GLU A 7 -0.13 22.43 -11.50
C GLU A 7 -0.67 21.66 -10.26
N PRO A 8 -0.17 21.91 -9.04
CA PRO A 8 -0.66 21.26 -7.81
C PRO A 8 -2.03 21.82 -7.36
N THR A 9 -3.00 21.85 -8.28
CA THR A 9 -4.39 22.23 -8.04
C THR A 9 -5.31 21.14 -8.58
N TRP A 10 -6.43 20.90 -7.92
CA TRP A 10 -7.39 19.87 -8.38
C TRP A 10 -7.93 20.15 -9.77
N GLU A 11 -8.21 21.42 -10.10
CA GLU A 11 -8.62 21.82 -11.45
C GLU A 11 -7.62 21.38 -12.53
N SER A 12 -6.31 21.46 -12.25
CA SER A 12 -5.28 21.02 -13.18
C SER A 12 -5.11 19.49 -13.19
N LEU A 13 -5.06 18.86 -12.01
CA LEU A 13 -4.83 17.43 -11.86
C LEU A 13 -6.01 16.60 -12.39
N ASP A 14 -7.25 17.00 -12.10
CA ASP A 14 -8.46 16.30 -12.53
C ASP A 14 -8.73 16.49 -14.03
N ALA A 15 -8.10 17.49 -14.68
CA ALA A 15 -8.15 17.66 -16.12
C ALA A 15 -7.26 16.67 -16.89
N ARG A 16 -6.45 15.86 -16.19
CA ARG A 16 -5.62 14.83 -16.81
C ARG A 16 -6.52 13.73 -17.41
N PRO A 17 -6.35 13.37 -18.69
CA PRO A 17 -7.06 12.23 -19.25
C PRO A 17 -6.53 10.93 -18.66
N ILE A 18 -7.44 10.04 -18.27
CA ILE A 18 -7.10 8.69 -17.81
C ILE A 18 -6.43 7.93 -18.99
N PRO A 19 -5.23 7.34 -18.81
CA PRO A 19 -4.60 6.49 -19.81
C PRO A 19 -5.56 5.41 -20.34
N ALA A 20 -5.77 5.37 -21.67
CA ALA A 20 -6.78 4.52 -22.31
C ALA A 20 -6.66 3.04 -21.94
N TRP A 21 -5.44 2.58 -21.72
CA TRP A 21 -5.18 1.20 -21.35
C TRP A 21 -5.92 0.75 -20.08
N PHE A 22 -6.08 1.64 -19.10
CA PHE A 22 -6.70 1.30 -17.82
C PHE A 22 -8.19 1.09 -18.02
N GLN A 23 -8.81 1.94 -18.85
CA GLN A 23 -10.20 1.76 -19.26
C GLN A 23 -10.38 0.45 -20.04
N ASP A 24 -9.42 0.05 -20.88
CA ASP A 24 -9.49 -1.20 -21.66
C ASP A 24 -9.19 -2.46 -20.83
N ALA A 25 -8.46 -2.33 -19.72
CA ALA A 25 -7.95 -3.46 -18.94
C ALA A 25 -9.07 -4.30 -18.31
N LYS A 26 -10.09 -3.64 -17.74
CA LYS A 26 -11.28 -4.20 -17.04
C LYS A 26 -11.01 -5.09 -15.81
N PHE A 27 -9.95 -5.89 -15.83
CA PHE A 27 -9.65 -6.89 -14.81
C PHE A 27 -8.16 -6.88 -14.46
N GLY A 28 -7.88 -6.88 -13.16
CA GLY A 28 -6.54 -7.02 -12.60
C GLY A 28 -6.54 -7.84 -11.32
N ILE A 29 -5.36 -8.28 -10.92
CA ILE A 29 -5.13 -9.09 -9.71
C ILE A 29 -4.52 -8.21 -8.62
N PHE A 30 -5.07 -8.29 -7.41
CA PHE A 30 -4.53 -7.62 -6.22
C PHE A 30 -3.88 -8.65 -5.30
N ILE A 31 -2.69 -8.35 -4.79
CA ILE A 31 -1.91 -9.23 -3.93
C ILE A 31 -1.57 -8.50 -2.63
N HIS A 32 -2.20 -8.92 -1.53
CA HIS A 32 -1.77 -8.59 -0.17
C HIS A 32 -0.85 -9.70 0.33
N TRP A 33 0.45 -9.39 0.39
CA TRP A 33 1.49 -10.31 0.81
C TRP A 33 2.55 -9.57 1.62
N GLY A 34 3.02 -10.17 2.71
CA GLY A 34 4.00 -9.56 3.60
C GLY A 34 4.23 -10.38 4.86
N VAL A 35 4.81 -9.75 5.89
CA VAL A 35 5.13 -10.43 7.16
C VAL A 35 3.88 -11.04 7.82
N TYR A 36 2.74 -10.37 7.73
CA TYR A 36 1.44 -10.87 8.21
C TYR A 36 0.99 -12.18 7.53
N SER A 37 1.57 -12.55 6.38
CA SER A 37 1.30 -13.83 5.72
C SER A 37 1.97 -15.01 6.45
N VAL A 38 3.01 -14.78 7.27
CA VAL A 38 3.67 -15.84 8.04
C VAL A 38 2.70 -16.51 9.03
N PRO A 39 2.00 -15.78 9.92
CA PRO A 39 1.03 -16.41 10.81
C PRO A 39 -0.19 -16.99 10.08
N SER A 40 -0.52 -16.48 8.88
CA SER A 40 -1.61 -17.01 8.03
C SER A 40 -2.94 -17.19 8.77
N TRP A 41 -3.31 -16.22 9.61
CA TRP A 41 -4.38 -16.42 10.58
C TRP A 41 -5.32 -15.20 10.68
N ILE A 42 -6.64 -15.46 10.67
CA ILE A 42 -7.68 -14.54 11.15
C ILE A 42 -8.92 -15.30 11.70
N ARG A 43 -9.61 -14.77 12.73
CA ARG A 43 -10.89 -15.28 13.20
C ARG A 43 -11.93 -14.63 12.32
N VAL A 44 -12.62 -15.44 11.55
CA VAL A 44 -13.70 -14.93 10.68
C VAL A 44 -14.82 -14.38 11.56
N ARG A 45 -15.13 -13.10 11.35
CA ARG A 45 -16.16 -12.33 12.04
C ARG A 45 -16.91 -11.49 11.03
N GLU A 46 -18.18 -11.25 11.32
CA GLU A 46 -18.97 -10.29 10.57
C GLU A 46 -18.56 -8.85 10.93
N GLY A 47 -18.69 -7.95 9.95
CA GLY A 47 -18.39 -6.54 10.11
C GLY A 47 -17.26 -6.08 9.19
N ARG A 48 -17.30 -4.79 8.87
CA ARG A 48 -16.28 -4.11 8.07
C ARG A 48 -14.91 -4.25 8.73
N TYR A 49 -13.90 -4.69 7.97
CA TYR A 49 -12.52 -4.92 8.44
C TYR A 49 -12.35 -6.03 9.50
N ALA A 50 -13.41 -6.79 9.80
CA ALA A 50 -13.41 -7.72 10.91
C ALA A 50 -12.57 -8.99 10.66
N SER A 51 -12.34 -9.33 9.38
CA SER A 51 -11.72 -10.59 8.95
C SER A 51 -10.47 -10.39 8.09
N TYR A 52 -9.75 -9.29 8.29
CA TYR A 52 -8.53 -8.96 7.54
C TYR A 52 -7.31 -9.59 8.22
N ALA A 53 -6.70 -10.59 7.60
CA ALA A 53 -5.54 -11.30 8.16
C ALA A 53 -4.27 -10.44 8.11
N GLU A 54 -4.19 -9.53 7.15
CA GLU A 54 -3.13 -8.53 7.04
C GLU A 54 -3.16 -7.49 8.18
N TRP A 55 -4.22 -7.49 8.99
CA TRP A 55 -4.35 -6.69 10.23
C TRP A 55 -3.85 -7.40 11.49
N TYR A 56 -3.16 -8.55 11.34
CA TYR A 56 -2.71 -9.38 12.46
C TYR A 56 -1.92 -8.62 13.53
N TYR A 57 -0.98 -7.74 13.16
CA TYR A 57 -0.19 -6.96 14.13
C TYR A 57 -1.11 -6.12 15.05
N ALA A 58 -2.01 -5.32 14.47
CA ALA A 58 -2.93 -4.47 15.22
C ALA A 58 -3.93 -5.29 16.07
N ARG A 59 -4.23 -6.54 15.68
CA ARG A 59 -5.12 -7.44 16.43
C ARG A 59 -4.43 -8.09 17.62
N VAL A 60 -3.23 -8.63 17.44
CA VAL A 60 -2.57 -9.40 18.50
C VAL A 60 -1.78 -8.51 19.46
N MET A 61 -1.20 -7.42 18.97
CA MET A 61 -0.45 -6.47 19.80
C MET A 61 -1.30 -5.28 20.23
N GLY A 62 -2.20 -4.84 19.37
CA GLY A 62 -2.97 -3.63 19.54
C GLY A 62 -4.27 -3.77 20.33
N GLU A 63 -5.11 -2.75 20.18
CA GLU A 63 -6.39 -2.63 20.88
C GLU A 63 -7.57 -3.21 20.10
N LEU A 64 -7.37 -3.59 18.83
CA LEU A 64 -8.43 -4.26 18.07
C LEU A 64 -8.79 -5.61 18.68
N LYS A 65 -7.79 -6.30 19.26
CA LYS A 65 -7.91 -7.58 19.96
C LYS A 65 -8.60 -8.67 19.13
N GLY A 66 -8.68 -9.85 19.73
CA GLY A 66 -9.49 -10.95 19.27
C GLY A 66 -8.72 -12.21 18.92
N ASP A 67 -7.40 -12.12 18.79
CA ASP A 67 -6.53 -13.17 18.24
C ASP A 67 -5.25 -13.38 19.06
N GLU A 68 -5.14 -12.66 20.18
CA GLU A 68 -4.01 -12.73 21.11
C GLU A 68 -3.81 -14.13 21.71
N ASP A 69 -4.89 -14.89 21.92
CA ASP A 69 -4.81 -16.24 22.47
C ASP A 69 -4.22 -17.25 21.46
N PHE A 70 -4.47 -17.05 20.17
CA PHE A 70 -3.81 -17.83 19.14
C PHE A 70 -2.32 -17.49 19.09
N HIS A 71 -1.99 -16.19 19.12
CA HIS A 71 -0.61 -15.72 19.12
C HIS A 71 0.19 -16.29 20.29
N ALA A 72 -0.31 -16.10 21.52
CA ALA A 72 0.36 -16.54 22.73
C ALA A 72 0.55 -18.06 22.80
N ARG A 73 -0.44 -18.84 22.34
CA ARG A 73 -0.34 -20.32 22.33
C ARG A 73 0.59 -20.86 21.26
N THR A 74 0.75 -20.15 20.14
CA THR A 74 1.49 -20.65 18.97
C THR A 74 2.94 -20.17 18.96
N TYR A 75 3.18 -18.91 19.32
CA TYR A 75 4.49 -18.26 19.24
C TYR A 75 5.07 -17.88 20.60
N GLY A 76 4.21 -17.77 21.62
CA GLY A 76 4.57 -17.32 22.97
C GLY A 76 4.08 -15.91 23.25
N ALA A 77 3.87 -15.58 24.53
CA ALA A 77 3.33 -14.29 24.94
C ALA A 77 4.33 -13.12 24.75
N ASP A 78 5.63 -13.43 24.73
CA ASP A 78 6.71 -12.45 24.57
C ASP A 78 7.20 -12.31 23.11
N PHE A 79 6.57 -13.03 22.17
CA PHE A 79 6.92 -12.96 20.74
C PHE A 79 6.42 -11.64 20.16
N GLU A 80 7.29 -10.76 19.65
CA GLU A 80 6.91 -9.50 19.02
C GLU A 80 6.45 -9.75 17.57
N TYR A 81 5.60 -8.87 17.00
CA TYR A 81 5.21 -9.01 15.59
C TYR A 81 6.42 -8.93 14.65
N ARG A 82 7.43 -8.12 14.99
CA ARG A 82 8.64 -8.01 14.19
C ARG A 82 9.48 -9.30 14.16
N ASP A 83 9.28 -10.22 15.10
CA ASP A 83 9.96 -11.53 15.10
C ASP A 83 9.50 -12.44 13.95
N PHE A 84 8.39 -12.11 13.28
CA PHE A 84 7.97 -12.80 12.05
C PHE A 84 8.80 -12.43 10.82
N ALA A 85 9.48 -11.29 10.79
CA ALA A 85 10.23 -10.88 9.59
C ALA A 85 11.29 -11.90 9.12
N PRO A 86 12.15 -12.49 10.00
CA PRO A 86 13.07 -13.54 9.56
C PRO A 86 12.37 -14.83 9.13
N MET A 87 11.11 -15.05 9.51
CA MET A 87 10.32 -16.22 9.14
C MET A 87 9.61 -16.04 7.79
N PHE A 88 9.48 -14.80 7.30
CA PHE A 88 8.98 -14.51 5.97
C PHE A 88 10.08 -14.79 4.94
N THR A 89 10.29 -16.04 4.55
CA THR A 89 11.44 -16.44 3.69
C THR A 89 11.13 -16.39 2.20
N ALA A 90 9.86 -16.53 1.81
CA ALA A 90 9.43 -16.63 0.42
C ALA A 90 10.17 -17.76 -0.36
N ASP A 91 10.51 -18.87 0.29
CA ASP A 91 11.34 -19.95 -0.30
C ASP A 91 10.73 -20.58 -1.56
N LEU A 92 9.41 -20.57 -1.69
CA LEU A 92 8.67 -21.12 -2.83
C LEU A 92 8.18 -20.04 -3.80
N PHE A 93 8.61 -18.79 -3.63
CA PHE A 93 8.20 -17.70 -4.50
C PHE A 93 8.90 -17.78 -5.87
N ASP A 94 8.09 -18.08 -6.89
CA ASP A 94 8.44 -18.05 -8.30
C ASP A 94 7.62 -16.94 -9.01
N PRO A 95 8.24 -15.79 -9.35
CA PRO A 95 7.55 -14.69 -9.99
C PRO A 95 7.09 -15.01 -11.42
N ASP A 96 7.79 -15.88 -12.15
CA ASP A 96 7.42 -16.25 -13.52
C ASP A 96 6.19 -17.17 -13.53
N PHE A 97 6.10 -18.09 -12.57
CA PHE A 97 4.90 -18.90 -12.35
C PHE A 97 3.68 -18.03 -12.00
N TRP A 98 3.86 -17.07 -11.09
CA TRP A 98 2.79 -16.12 -10.74
C TRP A 98 2.33 -15.30 -11.95
N ALA A 99 3.27 -14.72 -12.70
CA ALA A 99 2.95 -13.91 -13.87
C ALA A 99 2.22 -14.73 -14.96
N GLU A 100 2.60 -15.99 -15.17
CA GLU A 100 1.91 -16.91 -16.06
C GLU A 100 0.47 -17.16 -15.61
N LEU A 101 0.29 -17.52 -14.34
CA LEU A 101 -1.03 -17.74 -13.74
C LEU A 101 -1.94 -16.51 -13.90
N PHE A 102 -1.41 -15.30 -13.66
CA PHE A 102 -2.19 -14.07 -13.79
C PHE A 102 -2.60 -13.79 -15.24
N ALA A 103 -1.72 -14.08 -16.20
CA ALA A 103 -2.02 -13.94 -17.62
C ALA A 103 -3.08 -14.95 -18.07
N GLU A 104 -2.98 -16.21 -17.62
CA GLU A 104 -3.96 -17.27 -17.90
C GLU A 104 -5.33 -16.98 -17.27
N ALA A 105 -5.36 -16.32 -16.11
CA ALA A 105 -6.60 -15.83 -15.50
C ALA A 105 -7.27 -14.70 -16.31
N GLY A 106 -6.60 -14.16 -17.34
CA GLY A 106 -7.12 -13.10 -18.20
C GLY A 106 -6.91 -11.69 -17.65
N ALA A 107 -6.10 -11.53 -16.60
CA ALA A 107 -5.78 -10.22 -16.07
C ALA A 107 -5.08 -9.35 -17.13
N ARG A 108 -5.15 -8.03 -16.94
CA ARG A 108 -4.43 -7.03 -17.75
C ARG A 108 -3.44 -6.22 -16.93
N TYR A 109 -3.61 -6.22 -15.62
CA TYR A 109 -2.66 -5.64 -14.68
C TYR A 109 -2.63 -6.41 -13.35
N VAL A 110 -1.57 -6.23 -12.59
CA VAL A 110 -1.35 -6.81 -11.27
C VAL A 110 -0.99 -5.68 -10.30
N VAL A 111 -1.46 -5.71 -9.06
CA VAL A 111 -1.12 -4.75 -8.00
C VAL A 111 -0.61 -5.52 -6.78
N LEU A 112 0.66 -5.32 -6.43
CA LEU A 112 1.28 -5.91 -5.23
C LEU A 112 1.38 -4.86 -4.12
N THR A 113 1.07 -5.25 -2.88
CA THR A 113 1.43 -4.46 -1.69
C THR A 113 2.94 -4.29 -1.59
N SER A 114 3.48 -3.14 -2.01
CA SER A 114 4.90 -2.84 -1.80
C SER A 114 5.17 -2.59 -0.31
N LYS A 115 4.25 -1.90 0.36
CA LYS A 115 4.24 -1.64 1.81
C LYS A 115 2.79 -1.62 2.31
N HIS A 116 2.49 -2.43 3.33
CA HIS A 116 1.20 -2.38 4.05
C HIS A 116 1.31 -1.54 5.33
N HIS A 117 0.25 -1.46 6.14
CA HIS A 117 0.21 -0.65 7.36
C HIS A 117 1.25 -1.06 8.44
N ASP A 118 1.79 -2.28 8.38
CA ASP A 118 2.88 -2.71 9.26
C ASP A 118 4.24 -2.10 8.88
N GLY A 119 4.29 -1.36 7.77
CA GLY A 119 5.46 -0.64 7.31
C GLY A 119 6.59 -1.52 6.75
N PHE A 120 6.38 -2.84 6.61
CA PHE A 120 7.39 -3.72 6.02
C PHE A 120 7.44 -3.53 4.51
N CYS A 121 8.63 -3.23 3.97
CA CYS A 121 8.81 -2.95 2.55
C CYS A 121 9.24 -4.20 1.78
N LEU A 122 8.55 -4.54 0.69
CA LEU A 122 8.87 -5.69 -0.18
C LEU A 122 9.98 -5.40 -1.23
N TRP A 123 10.72 -4.31 -1.04
CA TRP A 123 11.81 -3.88 -1.92
C TRP A 123 12.98 -3.34 -1.07
N PRO A 124 14.21 -3.26 -1.60
CA PRO A 124 15.38 -2.72 -0.89
C PRO A 124 15.31 -1.19 -0.76
N THR A 125 14.35 -0.69 0.01
CA THR A 125 14.14 0.75 0.18
C THR A 125 15.36 1.46 0.76
N ARG A 126 15.65 2.65 0.24
CA ARG A 126 16.73 3.51 0.77
C ARG A 126 16.31 4.33 1.98
N SER A 127 15.07 4.21 2.45
CA SER A 127 14.60 4.95 3.61
C SER A 127 15.41 4.57 4.86
N PRO A 128 16.02 5.55 5.57
CA PRO A 128 16.83 5.25 6.75
C PRO A 128 16.00 4.66 7.90
N PHE A 129 14.68 4.84 7.87
CA PHE A 129 13.76 4.36 8.90
C PHE A 129 13.35 2.89 8.71
N LYS A 130 13.68 2.28 7.57
CA LYS A 130 13.28 0.89 7.21
C LYS A 130 14.46 -0.05 7.03
N GLN A 131 15.62 0.32 7.56
CA GLN A 131 16.75 -0.59 7.69
C GLN A 131 16.35 -1.79 8.56
N ASN A 132 16.64 -3.00 8.10
CA ASN A 132 16.22 -4.26 8.75
C ASN A 132 14.69 -4.46 8.86
N TRP A 133 13.90 -3.67 8.14
CA TRP A 133 12.44 -3.81 8.05
C TRP A 133 11.97 -3.78 6.58
N ASN A 134 12.69 -4.53 5.75
CA ASN A 134 12.39 -4.75 4.34
C ASN A 134 12.88 -6.13 3.89
N SER A 135 12.36 -6.61 2.75
CA SER A 135 12.59 -7.98 2.25
C SER A 135 14.03 -8.27 1.81
N MET A 136 14.84 -7.25 1.54
CA MET A 136 16.26 -7.43 1.23
C MET A 136 17.09 -7.61 2.50
N ASP A 137 16.80 -6.80 3.53
CA ASP A 137 17.58 -6.81 4.77
C ASP A 137 17.21 -7.97 5.71
N VAL A 138 15.99 -8.51 5.66
CA VAL A 138 15.52 -9.59 6.54
C VAL A 138 14.48 -10.47 5.84
N GLY A 139 14.42 -11.74 6.22
CA GLY A 139 13.52 -12.72 5.61
C GLY A 139 14.02 -13.14 4.22
N PRO A 140 13.38 -12.74 3.11
CA PRO A 140 13.63 -13.33 1.79
C PRO A 140 15.01 -13.05 1.19
N LYS A 141 15.67 -11.96 1.60
CA LYS A 141 16.91 -11.44 0.98
C LYS A 141 16.74 -11.19 -0.53
N ARG A 142 15.57 -10.69 -0.91
CA ARG A 142 15.12 -10.52 -2.30
C ARG A 142 14.40 -9.19 -2.50
N ASP A 143 14.54 -8.63 -3.70
CA ASP A 143 13.71 -7.52 -4.16
C ASP A 143 12.42 -8.08 -4.78
N LEU A 144 11.43 -8.37 -3.92
CA LEU A 144 10.20 -9.03 -4.33
C LEU A 144 9.37 -8.17 -5.29
N VAL A 145 9.37 -6.84 -5.09
CA VAL A 145 8.73 -5.89 -6.00
C VAL A 145 9.41 -5.92 -7.37
N GLY A 146 10.74 -5.82 -7.41
CA GLY A 146 11.50 -5.85 -8.67
C GLY A 146 11.29 -7.14 -9.45
N GLU A 147 11.49 -8.28 -8.79
CA GLU A 147 11.38 -9.60 -9.41
C GLU A 147 9.98 -9.86 -9.99
N LEU A 148 8.91 -9.53 -9.25
CA LEU A 148 7.54 -9.71 -9.77
C LEU A 148 7.22 -8.71 -10.89
N THR A 149 7.69 -7.46 -10.77
CA THR A 149 7.48 -6.43 -11.79
C THR A 149 8.04 -6.86 -13.14
N GLU A 150 9.25 -7.41 -13.15
CA GLU A 150 9.87 -7.89 -14.38
C GLU A 150 9.12 -9.08 -14.98
N ALA A 151 8.73 -10.06 -14.16
CA ALA A 151 8.00 -11.25 -14.62
C ALA A 151 6.61 -10.89 -15.20
N VAL A 152 5.85 -10.03 -14.52
CA VAL A 152 4.53 -9.55 -14.98
C VAL A 152 4.66 -8.85 -16.33
N ARG A 153 5.66 -7.97 -16.49
CA ARG A 153 5.92 -7.27 -17.76
C ARG A 153 6.35 -8.22 -18.88
N ARG A 154 7.15 -9.25 -18.59
CA ARG A 154 7.52 -10.28 -19.60
C ARG A 154 6.31 -11.02 -20.15
N ARG A 155 5.22 -11.14 -19.37
CA ARG A 155 3.94 -11.72 -19.81
C ARG A 155 2.99 -10.72 -20.47
N GLY A 156 3.45 -9.49 -20.72
CA GLY A 156 2.66 -8.44 -21.41
C GLY A 156 1.58 -7.79 -20.54
N LEU A 157 1.61 -8.04 -19.23
CA LEU A 157 0.73 -7.43 -18.25
C LEU A 157 1.34 -6.13 -17.72
N ARG A 158 0.50 -5.23 -17.21
CA ARG A 158 0.97 -4.06 -16.47
C ARG A 158 1.17 -4.37 -14.99
N MET A 159 2.21 -3.80 -14.41
CA MET A 159 2.47 -3.91 -12.98
C MET A 159 2.13 -2.61 -12.28
N GLY A 160 1.35 -2.68 -11.22
CA GLY A 160 1.05 -1.62 -10.28
C GLY A 160 1.49 -2.00 -8.87
N LEU A 161 1.48 -1.02 -7.98
CA LEU A 161 1.89 -1.18 -6.58
C LEU A 161 0.86 -0.52 -5.67
N TYR A 162 0.51 -1.23 -4.61
CA TYR A 162 -0.17 -0.67 -3.46
C TYR A 162 0.86 -0.09 -2.51
N TYR A 163 0.56 1.08 -1.96
CA TYR A 163 1.38 1.73 -0.95
C TYR A 163 0.49 2.27 0.17
N SER A 164 0.71 1.79 1.40
CA SER A 164 0.06 2.40 2.55
C SER A 164 0.77 3.70 2.95
N LEU A 165 0.01 4.81 2.94
CA LEU A 165 0.47 6.11 3.39
C LEU A 165 0.65 6.16 4.90
N ILE A 166 -0.10 5.35 5.63
CA ILE A 166 0.03 5.21 7.08
C ILE A 166 0.92 4.04 7.46
N GLU A 167 1.52 4.15 8.64
CA GLU A 167 2.16 3.04 9.31
C GLU A 167 1.70 3.00 10.77
N TRP A 168 1.32 1.83 11.26
CA TRP A 168 0.83 1.68 12.63
C TRP A 168 1.86 2.10 13.68
N GLU A 169 3.15 1.95 13.37
CA GLU A 169 4.25 2.36 14.26
C GLU A 169 4.44 3.87 14.32
N THR A 170 3.86 4.64 13.39
CA THR A 170 4.09 6.08 13.28
C THR A 170 2.81 6.90 13.47
N ASN A 171 1.74 6.56 12.75
CA ASN A 171 0.55 7.40 12.67
C ASN A 171 -0.41 7.13 13.83
N ARG A 172 -1.00 8.22 14.35
CA ARG A 172 -2.19 8.15 15.20
C ARG A 172 -3.43 8.00 14.32
N THR A 173 -4.53 7.54 14.91
CA THR A 173 -5.79 7.34 14.21
C THR A 173 -7.00 7.69 15.06
N ALA A 174 -8.08 8.21 14.46
CA ALA A 174 -9.37 8.36 15.13
C ALA A 174 -10.19 7.06 15.17
N ARG A 175 -9.67 5.98 14.55
CA ARG A 175 -10.38 4.69 14.39
C ARG A 175 -10.31 3.80 15.63
N THR A 176 -9.52 4.14 16.62
CA THR A 176 -9.46 3.43 17.91
C THR A 176 -9.62 4.41 19.07
N PRO A 177 -10.20 3.97 20.21
CA PRO A 177 -10.40 4.85 21.36
C PRO A 177 -9.10 5.48 21.92
N SER A 178 -7.97 4.76 21.85
CA SER A 178 -6.69 5.27 22.34
C SER A 178 -5.93 6.18 21.38
N GLY A 179 -6.41 6.28 20.14
CA GLY A 179 -5.73 7.02 19.09
C GLY A 179 -4.62 6.25 18.36
N ARG A 180 -4.49 4.93 18.56
CA ARG A 180 -3.39 4.09 18.02
C ARG A 180 -3.87 2.70 17.63
N PHE A 181 -3.25 2.10 16.62
CA PHE A 181 -3.49 0.70 16.25
C PHE A 181 -2.65 -0.30 17.04
N ILE A 182 -1.46 0.12 17.51
CA ILE A 182 -0.53 -0.73 18.27
C ILE A 182 -0.13 -0.04 19.59
N PRO A 183 0.51 -0.75 20.54
CA PRO A 183 0.93 -0.17 21.81
C PRO A 183 1.90 1.00 21.63
N GLN A 184 1.82 1.99 22.54
CA GLN A 184 2.70 3.18 22.51
C GLN A 184 4.18 2.79 22.55
N ALA A 185 4.55 1.75 23.31
CA ALA A 185 5.94 1.29 23.39
C ALA A 185 6.51 0.85 22.03
N ALA A 186 5.70 0.28 21.14
CA ALA A 186 6.14 -0.08 19.79
C ALA A 186 6.33 1.17 18.92
N MET A 187 5.42 2.15 19.05
CA MET A 187 5.57 3.43 18.36
C MET A 187 6.80 4.22 18.85
N ASP A 188 7.08 4.22 20.15
CA ASP A 188 8.26 4.90 20.71
C ASP A 188 9.58 4.24 20.23
N LYS A 189 9.56 2.92 20.02
CA LYS A 189 10.72 2.13 19.61
C LYS A 189 10.99 2.20 18.10
N TYR A 190 9.93 2.21 17.29
CA TYR A 190 10.02 2.01 15.83
C TYR A 190 9.43 3.14 14.99
N GLY A 191 8.64 4.01 15.59
CA GLY A 191 7.95 5.09 14.90
C GLY A 191 8.88 6.15 14.35
N ILE A 192 8.42 6.80 13.29
CA ILE A 192 9.11 7.90 12.64
C ILE A 192 8.58 9.21 13.24
N PRO A 193 9.45 10.19 13.59
CA PRO A 193 8.98 11.52 13.99
C PRO A 193 8.04 12.12 12.94
N LEU A 194 6.85 12.55 13.38
CA LEU A 194 5.76 12.91 12.47
C LEU A 194 6.10 14.11 11.56
N ASP A 195 6.92 15.05 12.08
CA ASP A 195 7.45 16.20 11.35
C ASP A 195 8.44 15.82 10.22
N ARG A 196 8.95 14.58 10.23
CA ARG A 196 9.84 14.03 9.20
C ARG A 196 9.14 12.97 8.35
N TYR A 197 7.99 12.47 8.79
CA TYR A 197 7.35 11.28 8.21
C TYR A 197 6.98 11.46 6.73
N VAL A 198 6.36 12.58 6.36
CA VAL A 198 5.92 12.78 4.98
C VAL A 198 7.09 13.10 4.06
N ASP A 199 7.91 14.08 4.45
CA ASP A 199 8.98 14.62 3.58
C ASP A 199 10.24 13.75 3.52
N GLU A 200 10.54 13.00 4.57
CA GLU A 200 11.76 12.16 4.63
C GLU A 200 11.49 10.66 4.50
N HIS A 201 10.23 10.23 4.56
CA HIS A 201 9.87 8.81 4.43
C HIS A 201 8.83 8.54 3.33
N VAL A 202 7.61 9.06 3.44
CA VAL A 202 6.52 8.73 2.50
C VAL A 202 6.81 9.21 1.07
N LEU A 203 7.07 10.50 0.87
CA LEU A 203 7.31 11.05 -0.47
C LEU A 203 8.60 10.49 -1.11
N PRO A 204 9.74 10.36 -0.38
CA PRO A 204 10.92 9.71 -0.93
C PRO A 204 10.69 8.26 -1.35
N GLN A 205 9.95 7.46 -0.56
CA GLN A 205 9.64 6.07 -0.94
C GLN A 205 8.73 5.99 -2.16
N LEU A 206 7.69 6.83 -2.24
CA LEU A 206 6.83 6.89 -3.43
C LEU A 206 7.63 7.26 -4.69
N LYS A 207 8.50 8.28 -4.61
CA LYS A 207 9.38 8.66 -5.73
C LYS A 207 10.38 7.56 -6.07
N GLU A 208 10.92 6.86 -5.07
CA GLU A 208 11.78 5.70 -5.25
C GLU A 208 11.06 4.59 -6.03
N LEU A 209 9.87 4.17 -5.59
CA LEU A 209 9.07 3.14 -6.26
C LEU A 209 8.73 3.53 -7.70
N VAL A 210 8.33 4.79 -7.92
CA VAL A 210 8.02 5.32 -9.25
C VAL A 210 9.25 5.30 -10.15
N THR A 211 10.40 5.71 -9.64
CA THR A 211 11.64 5.80 -10.43
C THR A 211 12.20 4.41 -10.75
N LEU A 212 12.20 3.50 -9.78
CA LEU A 212 12.77 2.16 -9.93
C LEU A 212 11.86 1.22 -10.72
N TYR A 213 10.57 1.18 -10.36
CA TYR A 213 9.66 0.13 -10.84
C TYR A 213 8.61 0.64 -11.81
N GLN A 214 8.39 1.96 -11.89
CA GLN A 214 7.48 2.58 -12.86
C GLN A 214 6.07 1.95 -12.85
N PRO A 215 5.39 1.90 -11.69
CA PRO A 215 4.11 1.22 -11.56
C PRO A 215 3.04 1.91 -12.41
N ALA A 216 2.34 1.12 -13.22
CA ALA A 216 1.22 1.57 -14.03
C ALA A 216 -0.01 1.92 -13.18
N VAL A 217 -0.14 1.35 -11.98
CA VAL A 217 -1.15 1.73 -10.99
C VAL A 217 -0.44 2.03 -9.68
N ILE A 218 -0.71 3.17 -9.06
CA ILE A 218 -0.37 3.40 -7.65
C ILE A 218 -1.68 3.39 -6.87
N PHE A 219 -1.87 2.33 -6.09
CA PHE A 219 -3.02 2.21 -5.21
C PHE A 219 -2.61 2.70 -3.81
N ALA A 220 -2.91 3.96 -3.50
CA ALA A 220 -2.70 4.48 -2.16
C ALA A 220 -3.78 3.94 -1.21
N ASP A 221 -3.45 3.87 0.09
CA ASP A 221 -4.42 3.47 1.10
C ASP A 221 -4.05 4.04 2.48
N GLY A 222 -5.06 4.28 3.30
CA GLY A 222 -4.92 4.91 4.62
C GLY A 222 -4.80 6.43 4.59
N GLY A 223 -4.54 7.04 3.42
CA GLY A 223 -4.50 8.49 3.28
C GLY A 223 -5.86 9.13 3.52
N GLU A 224 -6.93 8.44 3.14
CA GLU A 224 -8.31 8.88 3.26
C GLU A 224 -8.91 8.81 4.67
N TRP A 225 -8.13 8.38 5.66
CA TRP A 225 -8.63 8.12 7.01
C TRP A 225 -8.65 9.38 7.87
N ASP A 226 -7.47 9.82 8.31
CA ASP A 226 -7.34 10.77 9.41
C ASP A 226 -6.84 12.14 8.94
N GLU A 227 -5.84 12.14 8.05
CA GLU A 227 -5.10 13.34 7.62
C GLU A 227 -5.49 13.84 6.23
N GLY A 228 -5.42 15.16 6.03
CA GLY A 228 -5.83 15.83 4.79
C GLY A 228 -4.73 16.00 3.74
N GLU A 229 -5.08 16.52 2.57
CA GLU A 229 -4.18 16.68 1.41
C GLU A 229 -2.94 17.53 1.72
N SER A 230 -3.08 18.53 2.60
CA SER A 230 -1.97 19.39 3.02
C SER A 230 -0.97 18.67 3.92
N PHE A 231 -1.42 17.68 4.71
CA PHE A 231 -0.50 16.88 5.51
C PHE A 231 0.30 15.93 4.62
N TRP A 232 -0.37 15.26 3.69
CA TRP A 232 0.25 14.28 2.79
C TRP A 232 1.04 14.89 1.63
N HIS A 233 0.97 16.22 1.42
CA HIS A 233 1.49 16.90 0.22
C HIS A 233 0.98 16.25 -1.07
N THR A 234 -0.31 15.86 -1.08
CA THR A 234 -0.88 15.01 -2.12
C THR A 234 -0.81 15.68 -3.50
N ARG A 235 -1.22 16.95 -3.59
CA ARG A 235 -1.28 17.66 -4.87
C ARG A 235 0.11 17.88 -5.45
N GLU A 236 1.08 18.18 -4.60
CA GLU A 236 2.48 18.36 -4.97
C GLU A 236 3.08 17.06 -5.50
N PHE A 237 2.77 15.93 -4.85
CA PHE A 237 3.21 14.61 -5.32
C PHE A 237 2.56 14.24 -6.66
N LEU A 238 1.23 14.41 -6.81
CA LEU A 238 0.52 14.07 -8.05
C LEU A 238 0.97 14.97 -9.22
N ALA A 239 1.18 16.27 -8.98
CA ALA A 239 1.76 17.16 -9.98
C ALA A 239 3.17 16.72 -10.39
N TRP A 240 4.02 16.30 -9.43
CA TRP A 240 5.32 15.73 -9.76
C TRP A 240 5.18 14.45 -10.59
N LEU A 241 4.29 13.54 -10.20
CA LEU A 241 4.04 12.25 -10.86
C LEU A 241 3.65 12.46 -12.33
N TYR A 242 2.68 13.33 -12.60
CA TYR A 242 2.16 13.54 -13.95
C TYR A 242 3.08 14.37 -14.86
N ASN A 243 4.00 15.14 -14.29
CA ASN A 243 4.95 15.93 -15.07
C ASN A 243 6.29 15.24 -15.30
N ASN A 244 6.81 14.55 -14.27
CA ASN A 244 8.22 14.16 -14.18
C ASN A 244 8.45 12.65 -14.08
N ALA A 245 7.45 11.85 -13.73
CA ALA A 245 7.66 10.41 -13.62
C ALA A 245 8.06 9.80 -14.98
N PRO A 246 8.95 8.80 -14.99
CA PRO A 246 9.36 8.12 -16.22
C PRO A 246 8.19 7.43 -16.95
N ASN A 247 7.13 7.09 -16.23
CA ASN A 247 5.91 6.45 -16.74
C ASN A 247 4.66 7.32 -16.60
N LYS A 248 4.81 8.66 -16.62
CA LYS A 248 3.72 9.63 -16.48
C LYS A 248 2.55 9.45 -17.46
N ASP A 249 2.82 8.90 -18.64
CA ASP A 249 1.81 8.64 -19.68
C ASP A 249 1.06 7.30 -19.45
N GLU A 250 1.49 6.51 -18.47
CA GLU A 250 0.93 5.19 -18.16
C GLU A 250 0.29 5.13 -16.78
N VAL A 251 0.88 5.79 -15.78
CA VAL A 251 0.47 5.68 -14.38
C VAL A 251 -0.97 6.17 -14.15
N VAL A 252 -1.72 5.41 -13.35
CA VAL A 252 -2.99 5.84 -12.77
C VAL A 252 -2.98 5.75 -11.25
N VAL A 253 -3.73 6.65 -10.59
CA VAL A 253 -3.87 6.67 -9.13
C VAL A 253 -5.34 6.55 -8.70
N ASN A 254 -5.59 5.90 -7.56
CA ASN A 254 -6.93 5.85 -6.95
C ASN A 254 -7.24 7.13 -6.15
N ASP A 255 -8.35 7.10 -5.41
CA ASP A 255 -8.93 8.23 -4.67
C ASP A 255 -8.65 8.23 -3.16
N ARG A 256 -7.61 7.52 -2.72
CA ARG A 256 -7.32 7.26 -1.30
C ARG A 256 -6.11 7.99 -0.73
N TRP A 257 -5.74 9.12 -1.34
CA TRP A 257 -4.50 9.82 -0.98
C TRP A 257 -4.63 10.78 0.20
N ALA A 258 -5.85 11.20 0.53
CA ALA A 258 -6.10 12.12 1.62
C ALA A 258 -7.57 12.08 2.07
N LYS A 259 -7.81 12.44 3.33
CA LYS A 259 -9.17 12.58 3.86
C LYS A 259 -9.97 13.57 3.03
N GLY A 260 -11.13 13.12 2.55
CA GLY A 260 -12.02 13.92 1.72
C GLY A 260 -11.76 13.81 0.21
N MET A 261 -10.77 13.03 -0.24
CA MET A 261 -10.60 12.68 -1.66
C MET A 261 -11.51 11.57 -2.20
N PRO A 262 -11.92 10.55 -1.42
CA PRO A 262 -12.73 9.47 -1.97
C PRO A 262 -13.96 9.99 -2.70
N GLY A 263 -14.14 9.51 -3.92
CA GLY A 263 -15.21 9.95 -4.82
C GLY A 263 -15.16 11.42 -5.23
N ARG A 264 -13.97 12.05 -5.25
CA ARG A 264 -13.81 13.44 -5.73
C ARG A 264 -12.60 13.64 -6.62
N HIS A 265 -11.48 13.04 -6.27
CA HIS A 265 -10.19 13.25 -6.92
C HIS A 265 -9.48 11.91 -7.14
N GLY A 266 -8.66 11.81 -8.18
CA GLY A 266 -7.97 10.59 -8.61
C GLY A 266 -8.36 10.20 -10.04
N ASP A 267 -7.54 9.37 -10.69
CA ASP A 267 -7.83 8.90 -12.05
C ASP A 267 -9.00 7.91 -12.06
N TYR A 268 -9.25 7.22 -10.93
CA TYR A 268 -10.40 6.34 -10.74
C TYR A 268 -10.79 6.27 -9.27
N TYR A 269 -12.06 5.95 -9.03
CA TYR A 269 -12.62 5.78 -7.69
C TYR A 269 -12.63 4.31 -7.29
N SER A 270 -12.26 4.03 -6.05
CA SER A 270 -12.16 2.68 -5.50
C SER A 270 -13.33 2.36 -4.57
N SER A 271 -13.75 1.09 -4.57
CA SER A 271 -14.85 0.60 -3.73
C SER A 271 -14.54 -0.78 -3.16
N GLU A 272 -15.04 -1.05 -1.95
CA GLU A 272 -14.82 -2.33 -1.27
C GLU A 272 -16.09 -2.87 -0.60
N TYR A 273 -16.33 -4.19 -0.71
CA TYR A 273 -17.38 -4.93 0.00
C TYR A 273 -18.74 -4.23 0.08
N GLN A 274 -19.05 -3.60 1.21
CA GLN A 274 -20.34 -2.97 1.51
C GLN A 274 -20.36 -1.46 1.20
N ASP A 275 -19.30 -0.90 0.60
CA ASP A 275 -19.27 0.52 0.20
C ASP A 275 -20.25 0.83 -0.95
N VAL A 276 -20.82 -0.20 -1.58
CA VAL A 276 -21.77 -0.09 -2.69
C VAL A 276 -23.04 0.68 -2.32
N GLU A 277 -23.45 0.70 -1.04
CA GLU A 277 -24.66 1.45 -0.62
C GLU A 277 -24.46 2.97 -0.54
N GLY A 278 -23.21 3.46 -0.59
CA GLY A 278 -22.87 4.89 -0.54
C GLY A 278 -22.28 5.45 -1.84
N ILE A 279 -21.91 4.59 -2.80
CA ILE A 279 -21.29 5.00 -4.06
C ILE A 279 -22.39 5.33 -5.06
N GLY A 280 -22.63 6.63 -5.26
CA GLY A 280 -23.59 7.13 -6.25
C GLY A 280 -24.50 8.28 -5.78
N ALA A 281 -24.55 8.60 -4.49
CA ALA A 281 -25.37 9.72 -3.99
C ALA A 281 -24.64 11.09 -3.98
N GLY A 282 -23.40 11.14 -4.45
CA GLY A 282 -22.57 12.35 -4.41
C GLY A 282 -21.53 12.42 -5.52
N HIS A 283 -21.81 11.86 -6.69
CA HIS A 283 -20.91 11.92 -7.84
C HIS A 283 -21.57 12.66 -9.01
N PRO A 284 -21.10 13.86 -9.41
CA PRO A 284 -21.21 14.25 -10.81
C PRO A 284 -20.44 13.27 -11.71
#